data_AF-A0A3A9A6Y7-F1
#
_entry.id   AF-A0A3A9A6Y7-F1
#
_cell.length_a   1.000
_cell.length_b   1.000
_cell.length_c   1.000
_cell.angle_alpha   90.00
_cell.angle_beta   90.00
_cell.angle_gamma   90.00
#
_symmetry.space_group_name_H-M   'P 1'
#
loop_
_entity.id
_entity.type
_entity.pdbx_description
1 polymer ?
#
loop_
_entity_poly.entity_id
_entity_poly.type
_entity_poly.pdbx_seq_one_letter_code
_entity_poly.pdbx_strand_id
1 'polypeptide(L)'
;METDYKKLFYVGIEYGGFPSKGKKLKKKGLPVKRLKRELPYLLGEGRIVVKKLQVYYALLPEYSGKTLVAGKPKGWKSHVAGQLLEEAKIRAERSFDCREQLMGQGLNGNILQVPRELMAVRLYCERPFDRICISLPDEGGEQETEQLRELLCPYLPRIRQVAFRGNVSGLSDWLEEYLYNEFGIVMTKFCGAIGDMPWLDLQEDGDEGKEQQPSEKGKGEGRHITPALALKFLDTAVKNGYNTDVNS
;
A
#
# COMPACT_ATOMS: atom_id res chain seq x y z
N MET A 1 12.30 -13.79 -21.84
CA MET A 1 12.51 -13.45 -20.41
C MET A 1 11.19 -13.60 -19.71
N GLU A 2 11.12 -14.50 -18.74
CA GLU A 2 9.96 -14.66 -17.87
C GLU A 2 9.80 -13.35 -17.07
N THR A 3 8.64 -12.71 -17.15
CA THR A 3 8.40 -11.49 -16.37
C THR A 3 8.22 -11.92 -14.92
N ASP A 4 9.14 -11.52 -14.04
CA ASP A 4 9.06 -11.82 -12.61
C ASP A 4 7.93 -11.00 -11.97
N TYR A 5 6.78 -11.64 -11.74
CA TYR A 5 5.61 -11.04 -11.11
C TYR A 5 5.63 -11.28 -9.61
N LYS A 6 5.61 -10.19 -8.83
CA LYS A 6 5.20 -10.30 -7.42
C LYS A 6 3.69 -10.35 -7.37
N LYS A 7 3.15 -11.36 -6.70
CA LYS A 7 1.70 -11.57 -6.58
C LYS A 7 1.24 -11.24 -5.17
N LEU A 8 0.27 -10.35 -5.09
CA LEU A 8 -0.34 -9.90 -3.84
C LEU A 8 -1.81 -10.28 -3.84
N PHE A 9 -2.29 -10.84 -2.74
CA PHE A 9 -3.71 -11.01 -2.51
C PHE A 9 -4.25 -9.93 -1.56
N TYR A 10 -5.36 -9.31 -1.92
CA TYR A 10 -6.03 -8.29 -1.12
C TYR A 10 -7.48 -8.65 -0.84
N VAL A 11 -7.92 -8.52 0.42
CA VAL A 11 -9.34 -8.70 0.78
C VAL A 11 -9.91 -7.40 1.31
N GLY A 12 -10.96 -6.89 0.65
CA GLY A 12 -11.66 -5.67 1.05
C GLY A 12 -13.14 -5.89 1.33
N ILE A 13 -13.82 -4.82 1.74
CA ILE A 13 -15.29 -4.79 1.90
C ILE A 13 -15.90 -4.07 0.70
N GLU A 14 -16.90 -4.69 0.07
CA GLU A 14 -17.80 -4.01 -0.87
C GLU A 14 -18.92 -3.34 -0.07
N TYR A 15 -18.70 -2.07 0.30
CA TYR A 15 -19.67 -1.26 1.04
C TYR A 15 -20.96 -1.07 0.25
N GLY A 16 -22.10 -1.16 0.93
CA GLY A 16 -23.44 -1.24 0.35
C GLY A 16 -23.72 -2.56 -0.38
N GLY A 17 -22.73 -3.45 -0.48
CA GLY A 17 -22.79 -4.68 -1.28
C GLY A 17 -23.66 -5.76 -0.66
N PHE A 18 -24.30 -6.54 -1.54
CA PHE A 18 -25.01 -7.77 -1.21
C PHE A 18 -24.52 -8.90 -2.11
N PRO A 19 -24.63 -10.19 -1.70
CA PRO A 19 -24.32 -11.30 -2.57
C PRO A 19 -25.23 -11.25 -3.81
N SER A 20 -24.63 -11.40 -5.00
CA SER A 20 -25.38 -11.43 -6.26
C SER A 20 -26.48 -12.50 -6.20
N LYS A 21 -27.66 -12.25 -6.78
CA LYS A 21 -28.77 -13.23 -6.82
C LYS A 21 -28.26 -14.59 -7.31
N GLY A 22 -28.53 -15.65 -6.54
CA GLY A 22 -28.09 -17.02 -6.85
C GLY A 22 -26.69 -17.41 -6.35
N LYS A 23 -25.86 -16.48 -5.85
CA LYS A 23 -24.58 -16.81 -5.20
C LYS A 23 -24.79 -17.25 -3.75
N LYS A 24 -24.78 -18.56 -3.52
CA LYS A 24 -24.63 -19.14 -2.18
C LYS A 24 -23.16 -19.06 -1.75
N LEU A 25 -22.72 -17.90 -1.25
CA LEU A 25 -21.32 -17.70 -0.83
C LEU A 25 -20.85 -18.75 0.17
N LYS A 26 -21.70 -19.17 1.12
CA LYS A 26 -21.41 -20.28 2.05
C LYS A 26 -21.02 -21.62 1.40
N LYS A 27 -21.39 -21.84 0.13
CA LYS A 27 -21.05 -23.07 -0.61
C LYS A 27 -19.94 -22.85 -1.64
N LYS A 28 -19.83 -21.64 -2.19
CA LYS A 28 -18.91 -21.34 -3.30
C LYS A 28 -17.64 -20.59 -2.85
N GLY A 29 -17.63 -20.08 -1.63
CA GLY A 29 -16.62 -19.13 -1.14
C GLY A 29 -16.72 -17.77 -1.80
N LEU A 30 -15.85 -16.84 -1.40
CA LEU A 30 -15.70 -15.55 -2.07
C LEU A 30 -15.03 -15.73 -3.44
N PRO A 31 -15.50 -15.02 -4.48
CA PRO A 31 -14.83 -15.04 -5.77
C PRO A 31 -13.49 -14.28 -5.68
N VAL A 32 -12.40 -14.98 -5.97
CA VAL A 32 -11.08 -14.36 -6.15
C VAL A 32 -11.00 -13.88 -7.59
N LYS A 33 -10.73 -12.58 -7.78
CA LYS A 33 -10.57 -11.91 -9.07
C LYS A 33 -9.14 -11.42 -9.21
N ARG A 34 -8.74 -11.12 -10.43
CA ARG A 34 -7.47 -10.46 -10.74
C ARG A 34 -7.72 -9.02 -11.17
N LEU A 35 -6.96 -8.06 -10.64
CA LEU A 35 -6.92 -6.71 -11.17
C LEU A 35 -6.35 -6.73 -12.59
N LYS A 36 -7.07 -6.18 -13.56
CA LYS A 36 -6.66 -6.28 -14.98
C LYS A 36 -5.33 -5.57 -15.25
N ARG A 37 -5.12 -4.43 -14.60
CA ARG A 37 -3.91 -3.63 -14.73
C ARG A 37 -2.84 -4.15 -13.79
N GLU A 38 -1.66 -4.36 -14.34
CA GLU A 38 -0.45 -4.66 -13.57
C GLU A 38 0.15 -3.36 -13.04
N LEU A 39 0.69 -3.38 -11.83
CA LEU A 39 1.24 -2.21 -11.16
C LEU A 39 2.78 -2.22 -11.26
N PRO A 40 3.38 -1.36 -12.09
CA PRO A 40 4.83 -1.33 -12.25
C PRO A 40 5.54 -0.66 -11.08
N TYR A 41 6.75 -1.12 -10.78
CA TYR A 41 7.70 -0.49 -9.85
C TYR A 41 9.13 -0.87 -10.23
N LEU A 42 10.14 -0.17 -9.68
CA LEU A 42 11.55 -0.48 -9.93
C LEU A 42 12.10 -1.40 -8.84
N LEU A 43 12.95 -2.35 -9.22
CA LEU A 43 13.73 -3.18 -8.29
C LEU A 43 15.17 -3.34 -8.80
N GLY A 44 16.15 -3.26 -7.89
CA GLY A 44 17.56 -3.59 -8.16
C GLY A 44 18.39 -2.49 -8.82
N GLU A 45 19.63 -2.85 -9.15
CA GLU A 45 20.62 -1.99 -9.79
C GLU A 45 20.30 -1.79 -11.27
N GLY A 46 19.96 -0.56 -11.64
CA GLY A 46 19.81 -0.15 -13.04
C GLY A 46 18.49 0.56 -13.33
N ARG A 47 18.58 1.59 -14.17
CA ARG A 47 17.46 2.51 -14.49
C ARG A 47 16.29 1.87 -15.27
N ILE A 48 16.35 0.58 -15.60
CA ILE A 48 15.52 -0.05 -16.63
C ILE A 48 14.73 -1.28 -16.12
N VAL A 49 15.11 -1.87 -14.97
CA VAL A 49 14.44 -3.08 -14.48
C VAL A 49 13.11 -2.71 -13.82
N VAL A 50 12.04 -2.79 -14.60
CA VAL A 50 10.66 -2.63 -14.13
C VAL A 50 10.10 -3.99 -13.78
N LYS A 51 9.80 -4.20 -12.49
CA LYS A 51 8.99 -5.34 -12.03
C LYS A 51 7.51 -4.95 -11.99
N LYS A 52 6.65 -5.96 -11.87
CA LYS A 52 5.21 -5.79 -11.87
C LYS A 52 4.59 -6.49 -10.68
N LEU A 53 3.78 -5.75 -9.95
CA LEU A 53 2.91 -6.25 -8.90
C LEU A 53 1.56 -6.63 -9.52
N GLN A 54 1.23 -7.91 -9.43
CA GLN A 54 -0.04 -8.49 -9.88
C GLN A 54 -0.96 -8.67 -8.68
N VAL A 55 -2.09 -7.97 -8.69
CA VAL A 55 -3.04 -7.97 -7.57
C VAL A 55 -4.18 -8.95 -7.86
N TYR A 56 -4.32 -9.93 -6.98
CA TYR A 56 -5.53 -10.72 -6.82
C TYR A 56 -6.33 -10.17 -5.67
N TYR A 57 -7.66 -10.25 -5.75
CA TYR A 57 -8.49 -9.71 -4.70
C TYR A 57 -9.81 -10.46 -4.53
N ALA A 58 -10.36 -10.38 -3.32
CA ALA A 58 -11.72 -10.75 -3.00
C ALA A 58 -12.40 -9.57 -2.30
N LEU A 59 -13.69 -9.39 -2.55
CA LEU A 59 -14.50 -8.40 -1.83
C LEU A 59 -15.58 -9.14 -1.06
N LEU A 60 -15.61 -8.95 0.26
CA LEU A 60 -16.70 -9.38 1.12
C LEU A 60 -17.83 -8.35 0.97
N PRO A 61 -19.04 -8.73 0.52
CA PRO A 61 -20.18 -7.83 0.56
C PRO A 61 -20.44 -7.39 1.99
N GLU A 62 -20.72 -6.10 2.22
CA GLU A 62 -21.00 -5.59 3.58
C GLU A 62 -22.12 -6.37 4.27
N TYR A 63 -23.14 -6.76 3.51
CA TYR A 63 -24.30 -7.47 4.01
C TYR A 63 -24.36 -8.91 3.48
N SER A 64 -24.89 -9.82 4.29
CA SER A 64 -25.15 -11.21 3.89
C SER A 64 -26.44 -11.39 3.08
N GLY A 65 -27.30 -10.38 3.07
CA GLY A 65 -28.62 -10.39 2.44
C GLY A 65 -29.55 -9.36 3.05
N LYS A 66 -30.84 -9.45 2.71
CA LYS A 66 -31.91 -8.65 3.31
C LYS A 66 -32.81 -9.53 4.17
N THR A 67 -33.41 -8.96 5.20
CA THR A 67 -34.45 -9.63 5.99
C THR A 67 -35.73 -9.79 5.17
N LEU A 68 -36.44 -10.91 5.34
CA LEU A 68 -37.64 -11.23 4.54
C LEU A 68 -38.83 -10.30 4.83
N VAL A 69 -38.93 -9.78 6.06
CA VAL A 69 -40.12 -9.05 6.53
C VAL A 69 -39.97 -7.53 6.38
N ALA A 70 -38.78 -6.99 6.61
CA ALA A 70 -38.56 -5.54 6.64
C ALA A 70 -37.65 -5.03 5.52
N GLY A 71 -37.11 -5.92 4.67
CA GLY A 71 -36.12 -5.58 3.64
C GLY A 71 -34.80 -5.01 4.18
N LYS A 72 -34.65 -4.92 5.52
CA LYS A 72 -33.49 -4.34 6.19
C LYS A 72 -32.23 -5.16 5.88
N PRO A 73 -31.06 -4.50 5.70
CA PRO A 73 -29.79 -5.19 5.52
C PRO A 73 -29.49 -6.14 6.68
N LYS A 74 -28.94 -7.32 6.38
CA LYS A 74 -28.58 -8.33 7.37
C LYS A 74 -27.07 -8.52 7.39
N GLY A 75 -26.44 -8.21 8.52
CA GLY A 75 -25.01 -8.43 8.73
C GLY A 75 -24.59 -9.90 8.68
N TRP A 76 -23.28 -10.12 8.55
CA TRP A 76 -22.70 -11.45 8.62
C TRP A 76 -22.64 -11.96 10.08
N LYS A 77 -22.79 -13.27 10.26
CA LYS A 77 -22.34 -13.91 11.51
C LYS A 77 -20.81 -13.95 11.48
N SER A 78 -20.16 -13.56 12.57
CA SER A 78 -18.68 -13.46 12.67
C SER A 78 -17.96 -14.71 12.14
N HIS A 79 -18.32 -15.92 12.61
CA HIS A 79 -17.71 -17.17 12.14
C HIS A 79 -17.90 -17.43 10.64
N VAL A 80 -19.03 -17.00 10.04
CA VAL A 80 -19.28 -17.20 8.61
C VAL A 80 -18.40 -16.25 7.79
N ALA A 81 -18.30 -14.99 8.21
CA ALA A 81 -17.40 -14.04 7.57
C ALA A 81 -15.94 -14.54 7.67
N GLY A 82 -15.50 -14.94 8.86
CA GLY A 82 -14.17 -15.51 9.09
C GLY A 82 -13.87 -16.70 8.17
N GLN A 83 -14.79 -17.67 8.07
CA GLN A 83 -14.63 -18.82 7.16
C GLN A 83 -14.51 -18.39 5.69
N LEU A 84 -15.34 -17.45 5.24
CA LEU A 84 -15.30 -16.96 3.85
C LEU A 84 -13.98 -16.25 3.52
N LEU A 85 -13.45 -15.47 4.47
CA LEU A 85 -12.17 -14.78 4.32
C LEU A 85 -11.02 -15.78 4.27
N GLU A 86 -11.02 -16.76 5.17
CA GLU A 86 -9.98 -17.79 5.25
C GLU A 86 -9.96 -18.69 4.01
N GLU A 87 -11.13 -19.13 3.54
CA GLU A 87 -11.25 -19.89 2.28
C GLU A 87 -10.71 -19.10 1.08
N ALA A 88 -10.90 -17.77 1.07
CA ALA A 88 -10.39 -16.91 0.01
C ALA A 88 -8.86 -16.79 0.06
N LYS A 89 -8.28 -16.65 1.25
CA LYS A 89 -6.83 -16.64 1.49
C LYS A 89 -6.16 -17.94 1.04
N ILE A 90 -6.68 -19.08 1.51
CA ILE A 90 -6.17 -20.41 1.12
C ILE A 90 -6.27 -20.60 -0.40
N ARG A 91 -7.35 -20.15 -1.02
CA ARG A 91 -7.51 -20.21 -2.48
C ARG A 91 -6.51 -19.32 -3.21
N ALA A 92 -6.28 -18.10 -2.71
CA ALA A 92 -5.30 -17.17 -3.27
C ALA A 92 -3.89 -17.75 -3.25
N GLU A 93 -3.50 -18.35 -2.12
CA GLU A 93 -2.21 -19.02 -1.97
C GLU A 93 -2.09 -20.24 -2.89
N ARG A 94 -3.03 -21.19 -2.82
CA ARG A 94 -2.91 -22.48 -3.54
C ARG A 94 -3.15 -22.39 -5.04
N SER A 95 -4.10 -21.57 -5.47
CA SER A 95 -4.52 -21.53 -6.88
C SER A 95 -3.84 -20.42 -7.68
N PHE A 96 -3.33 -19.40 -7.01
CA PHE A 96 -2.73 -18.24 -7.68
C PHE A 96 -1.30 -17.96 -7.22
N ASP A 97 -0.78 -18.68 -6.22
CA ASP A 97 0.56 -18.51 -5.64
C ASP A 97 0.79 -17.09 -5.11
N CYS A 98 -0.23 -16.56 -4.42
CA CYS A 98 -0.11 -15.30 -3.70
C CYS A 98 0.49 -15.56 -2.32
N ARG A 99 1.77 -15.21 -2.14
CA ARG A 99 2.48 -15.34 -0.85
C ARG A 99 2.17 -14.18 0.09
N GLU A 100 2.12 -12.98 -0.45
CA GLU A 100 1.74 -11.78 0.30
C GLU A 100 0.22 -11.64 0.33
N GLN A 101 -0.34 -11.39 1.52
CA GLN A 101 -1.78 -11.28 1.73
C GLN A 101 -2.12 -10.11 2.65
N LEU A 102 -3.00 -9.23 2.18
CA LEU A 102 -3.43 -8.05 2.91
C LEU A 102 -4.94 -8.06 3.13
N MET A 103 -5.35 -7.50 4.26
CA MET A 103 -6.75 -7.21 4.55
C MET A 103 -6.95 -5.70 4.54
N GLY A 104 -8.11 -5.26 4.05
CA GLY A 104 -8.52 -3.87 4.14
C GLY A 104 -8.74 -3.48 5.60
N GLN A 105 -8.63 -2.18 5.88
CA GLN A 105 -8.75 -1.62 7.23
C GLN A 105 -10.04 -2.07 7.94
N GLY A 106 -11.18 -2.11 7.23
CA GLY A 106 -12.45 -2.59 7.78
C GLY A 106 -12.52 -4.09 8.14
N LEU A 107 -11.47 -4.87 7.88
CA LEU A 107 -11.36 -6.31 8.18
C LEU A 107 -10.21 -6.60 9.15
N ASN A 108 -9.85 -5.64 10.02
CA ASN A 108 -8.69 -5.70 10.91
C ASN A 108 -7.38 -5.89 10.13
N GLY A 109 -7.24 -5.22 8.99
CA GLY A 109 -5.98 -5.17 8.27
C GLY A 109 -4.92 -4.45 9.09
N ASN A 110 -3.80 -5.12 9.34
CA ASN A 110 -2.65 -4.47 9.98
C ASN A 110 -1.96 -3.55 8.97
N ILE A 111 -2.07 -2.24 9.19
CA ILE A 111 -1.48 -1.20 8.32
C ILE A 111 0.05 -1.30 8.31
N LEU A 112 0.65 -1.81 9.40
CA LEU A 112 2.11 -2.00 9.51
C LEU A 112 2.63 -3.18 8.68
N GLN A 113 1.76 -4.04 8.14
CA GLN A 113 2.14 -5.21 7.33
C GLN A 113 2.08 -4.96 5.82
N VAL A 114 2.00 -3.70 5.39
CA VAL A 114 1.97 -3.38 3.96
C VAL A 114 3.32 -3.76 3.32
N PRO A 115 3.32 -4.59 2.25
CA PRO A 115 4.54 -5.02 1.61
C PRO A 115 5.22 -3.84 0.91
N ARG A 116 6.55 -3.81 0.98
CA ARG A 116 7.40 -2.81 0.33
C ARG A 116 7.11 -2.66 -1.16
N GLU A 117 6.71 -3.72 -1.86
CA GLU A 117 6.36 -3.65 -3.28
C GLU A 117 5.15 -2.74 -3.52
N LEU A 118 4.19 -2.70 -2.59
CA LEU A 118 3.06 -1.77 -2.68
C LEU A 118 3.51 -0.32 -2.41
N MET A 119 4.43 -0.12 -1.47
CA MET A 119 5.06 1.19 -1.23
C MET A 119 5.86 1.66 -2.45
N ALA A 120 6.64 0.76 -3.06
CA ALA A 120 7.40 1.01 -4.28
C ALA A 120 6.48 1.36 -5.46
N VAL A 121 5.33 0.67 -5.61
CA VAL A 121 4.31 1.03 -6.60
C VAL A 121 3.80 2.45 -6.37
N ARG A 122 3.49 2.83 -5.11
CA ARG A 122 3.05 4.19 -4.81
C ARG A 122 4.11 5.21 -5.17
N LEU A 123 5.35 5.00 -4.73
CA LEU A 123 6.47 5.87 -5.07
C LEU A 123 6.64 5.99 -6.60
N TYR A 124 6.57 4.88 -7.34
CA TYR A 124 6.66 4.86 -8.80
C TYR A 124 5.55 5.65 -9.51
N CYS A 125 4.35 5.71 -8.92
CA CYS A 125 3.22 6.46 -9.46
C CYS A 125 3.41 7.98 -9.34
N GLU A 126 4.30 8.45 -8.46
CA GLU A 126 4.52 9.88 -8.26
C GLU A 126 5.45 10.53 -9.29
N ARG A 127 5.85 9.79 -10.34
CA ARG A 127 6.78 10.27 -11.38
C ARG A 127 6.14 11.30 -12.31
N PRO A 128 6.92 12.28 -12.81
CA PRO A 128 8.31 12.54 -12.46
C PRO A 128 8.44 13.12 -11.05
N PHE A 129 9.44 12.67 -10.29
CA PHE A 129 9.87 13.31 -9.05
C PHE A 129 11.39 13.25 -8.97
N ASP A 130 12.02 14.39 -8.73
CA ASP A 130 13.46 14.56 -8.56
C ASP A 130 13.82 14.96 -7.12
N ARG A 131 12.81 15.06 -6.25
CA ARG A 131 12.93 15.45 -4.84
C ARG A 131 12.06 14.52 -4.00
N ILE A 132 12.50 14.14 -2.81
CA ILE A 132 11.71 13.32 -1.88
C ILE A 132 11.97 13.74 -0.43
N CYS A 133 10.92 13.74 0.38
CA CYS A 133 11.01 13.87 1.83
C CYS A 133 10.90 12.47 2.42
N ILE A 134 11.78 12.12 3.36
CA ILE A 134 11.80 10.80 4.00
C ILE A 134 11.69 10.98 5.51
N SER A 135 10.80 10.21 6.11
CA SER A 135 10.70 10.01 7.56
C SER A 135 10.97 8.55 7.88
N LEU A 136 11.81 8.30 8.88
CA LEU A 136 12.28 6.98 9.26
C LEU A 136 11.90 6.70 10.73
N PRO A 137 11.75 5.41 11.11
CA PRO A 137 11.67 5.01 12.50
C PRO A 137 12.86 5.49 13.34
N ASP A 138 12.61 5.77 14.62
CA ASP A 138 13.64 6.19 15.57
C ASP A 138 14.60 5.04 15.93
N GLU A 139 14.12 3.80 15.83
CA GLU A 139 14.90 2.57 16.08
C GLU A 139 14.91 1.68 14.84
N GLY A 140 16.04 1.01 14.59
CA GLY A 140 16.17 -0.01 13.56
C GLY A 140 17.59 -0.54 13.46
N GLY A 141 17.71 -1.78 13.01
CA GLY A 141 18.96 -2.49 12.82
C GLY A 141 19.26 -2.79 11.36
N GLU A 142 20.02 -3.86 11.14
CA GLU A 142 20.46 -4.29 9.80
C GLU A 142 19.27 -4.64 8.88
N GLN A 143 18.21 -5.20 9.44
CA GLN A 143 17.03 -5.60 8.67
C GLN A 143 16.28 -4.37 8.12
N GLU A 144 16.02 -3.36 8.95
CA GLU A 144 15.34 -2.12 8.57
C GLU A 144 16.18 -1.36 7.53
N THR A 145 17.50 -1.37 7.72
CA THR A 145 18.47 -0.80 6.78
C THR A 145 18.40 -1.46 5.41
N GLU A 146 18.40 -2.80 5.36
CA GLU A 146 18.30 -3.55 4.10
C GLU A 146 16.97 -3.29 3.40
N GLN A 147 15.85 -3.28 4.16
CA GLN A 147 14.53 -3.00 3.60
C GLN A 147 14.44 -1.59 3.01
N LEU A 148 15.01 -0.60 3.70
CA LEU A 148 15.09 0.78 3.23
C LEU A 148 15.92 0.87 1.94
N ARG A 149 17.06 0.16 1.90
CA ARG A 149 17.93 0.07 0.73
C ARG A 149 17.18 -0.53 -0.46
N GLU A 150 16.53 -1.68 -0.29
CA GLU A 150 15.74 -2.35 -1.34
C GLU A 150 14.64 -1.44 -1.90
N LEU A 151 13.98 -0.66 -1.04
CA LEU A 151 12.92 0.26 -1.43
C LEU A 151 13.44 1.47 -2.19
N LEU A 152 14.52 2.11 -1.74
CA LEU A 152 14.98 3.41 -2.24
C LEU A 152 15.97 3.32 -3.40
N CYS A 153 16.93 2.39 -3.36
CA CYS A 153 18.03 2.32 -4.33
C CYS A 153 17.59 2.37 -5.80
N PRO A 154 16.49 1.72 -6.22
CA PRO A 154 16.05 1.78 -7.61
C PRO A 154 15.62 3.20 -8.07
N TYR A 155 15.32 4.09 -7.13
CA TYR A 155 14.81 5.43 -7.36
C TYR A 155 15.88 6.51 -7.17
N LEU A 156 16.87 6.29 -6.29
CA LEU A 156 17.94 7.25 -5.97
C LEU A 156 18.69 7.81 -7.19
N PRO A 157 19.01 7.04 -8.25
CA PRO A 157 19.65 7.59 -9.46
C PRO A 157 18.86 8.67 -10.20
N ARG A 158 17.59 8.89 -9.84
CA ARG A 158 16.67 9.88 -10.41
C ARG A 158 16.34 11.02 -9.45
N ILE A 159 16.75 10.89 -8.18
CA ILE A 159 16.52 11.87 -7.13
C ILE A 159 17.73 12.78 -7.04
N ARG A 160 17.49 14.09 -7.00
CA ARG A 160 18.50 15.15 -6.85
C ARG A 160 18.55 15.71 -5.44
N GLN A 161 17.43 15.71 -4.74
CA GLN A 161 17.34 16.22 -3.38
C GLN A 161 16.57 15.27 -2.48
N VAL A 162 17.17 14.96 -1.33
CA VAL A 162 16.51 14.26 -0.24
C VAL A 162 16.39 15.21 0.95
N ALA A 163 15.17 15.39 1.43
CA ALA A 163 14.89 16.05 2.70
C ALA A 163 14.60 14.98 3.75
N PHE A 164 15.12 15.16 4.96
CA PHE A 164 14.85 14.30 6.09
C PHE A 164 13.95 15.03 7.10
N ARG A 165 12.90 14.34 7.56
CA ARG A 165 11.98 14.81 8.59
C ARG A 165 11.86 13.74 9.67
N GLY A 166 12.34 14.02 10.86
CA GLY A 166 12.29 13.10 11.99
C GLY A 166 13.38 13.41 13.01
N ASN A 167 13.45 12.59 14.05
CA ASN A 167 14.56 12.62 14.99
C ASN A 167 15.82 12.02 14.34
N VAL A 168 16.99 12.49 14.78
CA VAL A 168 18.25 11.86 14.37
C VAL A 168 18.37 10.51 15.07
N SER A 169 18.52 9.46 14.28
CA SER A 169 18.73 8.06 14.69
C SER A 169 19.88 7.43 13.91
N GLY A 170 20.34 6.26 14.34
CA GLY A 170 21.36 5.50 13.61
C GLY A 170 20.95 5.16 12.17
N LEU A 171 19.65 4.95 11.93
CA LEU A 171 19.09 4.79 10.58
C LEU A 171 19.21 6.06 9.74
N SER A 172 18.93 7.23 10.34
CA SER A 172 19.05 8.51 9.64
C SER A 172 20.50 8.87 9.33
N ASP A 173 21.43 8.59 10.25
CA ASP A 173 22.86 8.83 10.05
C ASP A 173 23.42 7.89 8.98
N TRP A 174 23.05 6.61 9.03
CA TRP A 174 23.38 5.66 7.97
C TRP A 174 22.86 6.11 6.60
N LEU A 175 21.60 6.57 6.52
CA LEU A 175 21.02 7.02 5.25
C LEU A 175 21.77 8.27 4.73
N GLU A 176 22.14 9.21 5.60
CA GLU A 176 22.92 10.40 5.24
C GLU A 176 24.26 10.00 4.61
N GLU A 177 25.01 9.11 5.27
CA GLU A 177 26.30 8.61 4.79
C GLU A 177 26.14 7.83 3.47
N TYR A 178 25.14 6.95 3.40
CA TYR A 178 24.87 6.13 2.21
C TYR A 178 24.53 7.00 0.99
N LEU A 179 23.66 7.99 1.16
CA LEU A 179 23.28 8.93 0.09
C LEU A 179 24.47 9.75 -0.41
N TYR A 180 25.31 10.23 0.51
CA TYR A 180 26.48 11.01 0.16
C TYR A 180 27.55 10.16 -0.56
N ASN A 181 27.90 9.00 0.01
CA ASN A 181 28.99 8.15 -0.50
C ASN A 181 28.64 7.48 -1.83
N GLU A 182 27.43 6.94 -1.97
CA GLU A 182 27.05 6.15 -3.15
C GLU A 182 26.47 7.02 -4.29
N PHE A 183 25.79 8.11 -3.95
CA PHE A 183 25.04 8.92 -4.92
C PHE A 183 25.46 10.38 -4.97
N GLY A 184 26.34 10.85 -4.08
CA GLY A 184 26.72 12.27 -3.99
C GLY A 184 25.55 13.17 -3.58
N ILE A 185 24.51 12.61 -2.94
CA ILE A 185 23.31 13.33 -2.54
C ILE A 185 23.49 13.83 -1.11
N VAL A 186 23.41 15.15 -0.92
CA VAL A 186 23.40 15.76 0.41
C VAL A 186 21.98 15.73 0.96
N MET A 187 21.78 15.01 2.06
CA MET A 187 20.51 14.97 2.77
C MET A 187 20.31 16.26 3.57
N THR A 188 19.20 16.97 3.34
CA THR A 188 18.89 18.20 4.08
C THR A 188 17.95 17.88 5.24
N LYS A 189 18.39 18.11 6.48
CA LYS A 189 17.54 18.03 7.67
C LYS A 189 16.52 19.18 7.61
N PHE A 190 15.24 18.87 7.41
CA PHE A 190 14.22 19.85 7.07
C PHE A 190 13.16 19.96 8.16
N CYS A 191 12.86 21.20 8.58
CA CYS A 191 11.85 21.54 9.59
C CYS A 191 10.82 22.57 9.07
N GLY A 192 10.45 22.50 7.78
CA GLY A 192 9.52 23.44 7.14
C GLY A 192 8.36 22.78 6.39
N ALA A 193 7.66 23.54 5.55
CA ALA A 193 6.60 23.02 4.67
C ALA A 193 7.17 22.21 3.51
N ILE A 194 6.71 20.96 3.34
CA ILE A 194 7.24 19.97 2.38
C ILE A 194 6.97 20.37 0.90
N GLY A 195 6.11 21.35 0.65
CA GLY A 195 5.73 21.77 -0.70
C GLY A 195 5.20 20.59 -1.53
N ASP A 196 5.46 20.58 -2.83
CA ASP A 196 4.98 19.53 -3.75
C ASP A 196 5.83 18.23 -3.72
N MET A 197 6.79 18.13 -2.80
CA MET A 197 7.70 17.00 -2.68
C MET A 197 6.92 15.76 -2.21
N PRO A 198 7.02 14.60 -2.89
CA PRO A 198 6.53 13.34 -2.35
C PRO A 198 7.16 13.06 -0.99
N TRP A 199 6.33 12.69 -0.03
CA TRP A 199 6.78 12.38 1.33
C TRP A 199 6.61 10.89 1.57
N LEU A 200 7.73 10.16 1.59
CA LEU A 200 7.78 8.77 1.99
C LEU A 200 7.93 8.71 3.50
N ASP A 201 6.83 8.32 4.14
CA ASP A 201 6.74 8.28 5.60
C ASP A 201 6.73 6.82 6.05
N LEU A 202 7.85 6.40 6.61
CA LEU A 202 8.11 5.04 7.07
C LEU A 202 8.15 4.95 8.60
N GLN A 203 7.73 6.00 9.32
CA GLN A 203 7.61 5.93 10.76
C GLN A 203 6.58 4.87 11.16
N GLU A 204 6.89 4.10 12.21
CA GLU A 204 5.88 3.27 12.85
C GLU A 204 4.94 4.20 13.62
N ASP A 205 3.72 4.36 13.09
CA ASP A 205 2.68 5.17 13.73
C ASP A 205 2.25 4.52 15.06
N GLY A 206 2.97 4.84 16.14
CA GLY A 206 2.48 4.73 17.50
C GLY A 206 1.59 5.92 17.85
N ASP A 207 0.53 6.21 17.08
CA ASP A 207 -0.58 7.05 17.58
C ASP A 207 -1.85 6.96 16.69
N GLU A 208 -2.70 5.97 16.99
CA GLU A 208 -4.13 6.05 16.71
C GLU A 208 -4.74 7.17 17.59
N GLY A 209 -4.51 8.44 17.26
CA GLY A 209 -4.87 9.53 18.18
C GLY A 209 -5.02 10.93 17.61
N LYS A 210 -4.59 11.19 16.37
CA LYS A 210 -4.92 12.45 15.70
C LYS A 210 -5.96 12.19 14.65
N GLU A 211 -7.20 12.56 14.99
CA GLU A 211 -8.20 12.95 14.01
C GLU A 211 -7.47 13.66 12.85
N GLN A 212 -7.48 13.03 11.68
CA GLN A 212 -7.31 13.77 10.45
C GLN A 212 -8.48 14.76 10.41
N GLN A 213 -8.27 15.93 11.02
CA GLN A 213 -9.08 17.08 10.69
C GLN A 213 -9.11 17.16 9.17
N PRO A 214 -10.28 17.32 8.55
CA PRO A 214 -10.35 17.63 7.14
C PRO A 214 -9.76 19.02 6.97
N SER A 215 -8.44 19.10 6.82
CA SER A 215 -7.74 20.32 6.46
C SER A 215 -8.13 20.62 5.03
N GLU A 216 -9.12 21.49 4.96
CA GLU A 216 -9.39 22.47 3.92
C GLU A 216 -8.42 22.43 2.73
N LYS A 217 -9.01 22.33 1.54
CA LYS A 217 -8.45 22.71 0.24
C LYS A 217 -7.36 23.80 0.37
N GLY A 218 -6.11 23.36 0.52
CA GLY A 218 -4.93 24.21 0.64
C GLY A 218 -3.84 23.63 -0.27
N LYS A 219 -3.51 24.36 -1.33
CA LYS A 219 -2.37 24.07 -2.20
C LYS A 219 -1.10 23.97 -1.32
N GLY A 220 -0.52 22.78 -1.18
CA GLY A 220 0.83 22.64 -0.59
C GLY A 220 1.07 21.43 0.32
N GLU A 221 0.12 20.50 0.47
CA GLU A 221 0.44 19.20 1.08
C GLU A 221 1.04 18.29 0.02
N GLY A 222 2.35 18.00 0.17
CA GLY A 222 3.06 17.05 -0.67
C GLY A 222 2.37 15.70 -0.73
N ARG A 223 2.66 14.93 -1.78
CA ARG A 223 2.03 13.63 -2.05
C ARG A 223 2.53 12.62 -1.00
N HIS A 224 1.79 12.51 0.11
CA HIS A 224 2.14 11.70 1.27
C HIS A 224 1.97 10.21 0.96
N ILE A 225 3.00 9.42 1.26
CA ILE A 225 3.11 8.00 0.98
C ILE A 225 3.36 7.31 2.32
N THR A 226 2.28 6.89 2.97
CA THR A 226 2.29 6.06 4.18
C THR A 226 1.80 4.65 3.85
N PRO A 227 2.07 3.65 4.69
CA PRO A 227 1.45 2.32 4.58
C PRO A 227 -0.09 2.40 4.50
N ALA A 228 -0.72 3.27 5.29
CA ALA A 228 -2.17 3.49 5.27
C ALA A 228 -2.67 3.98 3.90
N LEU A 229 -1.98 4.97 3.31
CA LEU A 229 -2.35 5.53 2.01
C LEU A 229 -2.05 4.54 0.87
N ALA A 230 -1.02 3.71 0.99
CA ALA A 230 -0.74 2.63 0.05
C ALA A 230 -1.84 1.56 0.06
N LEU A 231 -2.32 1.18 1.26
CA LEU A 231 -3.45 0.27 1.41
C LEU A 231 -4.76 0.87 0.87
N LYS A 232 -5.00 2.17 1.11
CA LYS A 232 -6.15 2.91 0.57
C LYS A 232 -6.12 2.99 -0.96
N PHE A 233 -4.96 3.22 -1.55
CA PHE A 233 -4.77 3.17 -3.00
C PHE A 233 -5.16 1.80 -3.55
N LEU A 234 -4.71 0.71 -2.91
CA LEU A 234 -5.05 -0.64 -3.32
C LEU A 234 -6.56 -0.92 -3.23
N ASP A 235 -7.20 -0.53 -2.12
CA ASP A 235 -8.65 -0.64 -1.92
C ASP A 235 -9.42 0.08 -3.04
N THR A 236 -9.00 1.29 -3.37
CA THR A 236 -9.63 2.08 -4.44
C THR A 236 -9.39 1.44 -5.81
N ALA A 237 -8.19 0.90 -6.06
CA ALA A 237 -7.84 0.22 -7.30
C ALA A 237 -8.70 -1.02 -7.55
N VAL A 238 -8.93 -1.85 -6.53
CA VAL A 238 -9.73 -3.08 -6.68
C VAL A 238 -11.22 -2.79 -6.80
N LYS A 239 -11.73 -1.77 -6.13
CA LYS A 239 -13.16 -1.40 -6.16
C LYS A 239 -13.56 -0.74 -7.48
N ASN A 240 -12.72 0.17 -7.99
CA ASN A 240 -13.03 0.93 -9.19
C ASN A 240 -12.43 0.33 -10.47
N GLY A 241 -11.63 -0.74 -10.37
CA GLY A 241 -10.88 -1.29 -11.51
C GLY A 241 -9.79 -0.35 -12.07
N TYR A 242 -9.51 0.73 -11.34
CA TYR A 242 -8.66 1.90 -11.59
C TYR A 242 -8.49 2.43 -13.03
N ASN A 243 -9.36 3.40 -13.34
CA ASN A 243 -9.10 4.60 -14.15
C ASN A 243 -8.57 5.73 -13.21
N THR A 244 -7.27 5.72 -12.98
CA THR A 244 -6.36 6.71 -12.38
C THR A 244 -6.03 8.04 -13.03
N ASP A 245 -6.93 8.71 -13.73
CA ASP A 245 -6.65 10.08 -14.20
C ASP A 245 -7.00 11.11 -13.12
N VAL A 246 -6.35 11.02 -11.96
CA VAL A 246 -6.36 12.11 -10.98
C VAL A 246 -4.91 12.41 -10.69
N ASN A 247 -4.39 13.40 -11.43
CA ASN A 247 -3.04 13.94 -11.42
C ASN A 247 -2.05 13.23 -12.37
N SER A 248 -2.26 13.44 -13.67
CA SER A 248 -1.15 13.58 -14.64
C SER A 248 -0.77 15.05 -14.76
#